data_AF-A0A892IB78-F1
#
_entry.id   AF-A0A892IB78-F1
#
_cell.length_a   1.000
_cell.length_b   1.000
_cell.length_c   1.000
_cell.angle_alpha   90.00
_cell.angle_beta   90.00
_cell.angle_gamma   90.00
#
_symmetry.space_group_name_H-M   'P 1'
#
loop_
_entity.id
_entity.type
_entity.pdbx_description
1 polymer ?
#
loop_
_entity_poly.entity_id
_entity_poly.type
_entity_poly.pdbx_seq_one_letter_code
_entity_poly.pdbx_strand_id
1 'polypeptide(L)' 'MTRPVVYLAGFDLFRQDADDYGASLKAPCAEFAFKGIFPLDAELERDVSPAHQAHRI' A
#
# COMPACT_ATOMS: atom_id res chain seq x y z
N MET A 1 -17.99 -13.48 0.71
CA MET A 1 -16.65 -14.04 0.99
C MET A 1 -15.65 -12.89 0.99
N THR A 2 -14.79 -12.79 2.00
CA THR A 2 -13.74 -11.76 2.09
C THR A 2 -12.52 -12.18 1.25
N ARG A 3 -12.03 -11.30 0.38
CA ARG A 3 -10.81 -11.52 -0.41
C ARG A 3 -9.58 -11.40 0.51
N PRO A 4 -8.57 -12.27 0.40
CA PRO A 4 -7.34 -12.12 1.18
C PRO A 4 -6.62 -10.82 0.80
N VAL A 5 -5.97 -10.18 1.77
CA VAL A 5 -5.27 -8.90 1.58
C VAL A 5 -3.78 -9.16 1.40
N VAL A 6 -3.17 -8.51 0.40
CA VAL A 6 -1.73 -8.54 0.14
C VAL A 6 -1.19 -7.13 0.33
N TYR A 7 -0.26 -6.97 1.26
CA TYR A 7 0.46 -5.71 1.44
C TYR A 7 1.65 -5.67 0.49
N LEU A 8 1.64 -4.69 -0.43
CA LEU A 8 2.64 -4.51 -1.48
C LEU A 8 3.82 -3.70 -0.94
N ALA A 9 4.55 -4.28 0.01
CA ALA A 9 5.70 -3.65 0.63
C ALA A 9 6.87 -3.48 -0.35
N GLY A 10 7.57 -2.35 -0.26
CA GLY A 10 8.75 -2.05 -1.08
C GLY A 10 9.16 -0.59 -0.95
N PHE A 11 10.35 -0.25 -1.46
CA PHE A 11 10.85 1.14 -1.51
C PHE A 11 10.18 1.96 -2.62
N ASP A 12 9.31 1.34 -3.43
CA ASP A 12 8.64 1.99 -4.55
C ASP A 12 7.69 3.12 -4.13
N LEU A 13 7.32 3.21 -2.84
CA LEU A 13 6.58 4.37 -2.31
C LEU A 13 7.36 5.68 -2.42
N PHE A 14 8.69 5.62 -2.59
CA PHE A 14 9.55 6.80 -2.72
C PHE A 14 9.73 7.25 -4.17
N ARG A 15 9.14 6.54 -5.13
CA ARG A 15 9.18 6.95 -6.54
C ARG A 15 8.39 8.25 -6.73
N GLN A 16 8.79 9.02 -7.74
CA GLN A 16 8.06 10.23 -8.13
C GLN A 16 6.64 9.91 -8.64
N ASP A 17 6.45 8.73 -9.22
CA ASP A 17 5.20 8.19 -9.78
C ASP A 17 4.62 7.07 -8.90
N ALA A 18 4.84 7.11 -7.58
CA ALA A 18 4.47 6.04 -6.66
C ALA A 18 2.98 5.66 -6.71
N ASP A 19 2.08 6.63 -6.91
CA ASP A 19 0.63 6.36 -7.04
C ASP A 19 0.31 5.51 -8.28
N ASP A 20 0.82 5.89 -9.44
CA ASP A 20 0.63 5.17 -10.71
C ASP A 20 1.30 3.79 -10.65
N TYR A 21 2.51 3.73 -10.09
CA TYR A 21 3.22 2.47 -9.91
C TYR A 21 2.47 1.52 -8.96
N GLY A 22 1.98 2.03 -7.82
CA GLY A 22 1.17 1.26 -6.88
C GLY A 22 -0.13 0.75 -7.49
N ALA A 23 -0.79 1.54 -8.36
CA ALA A 23 -1.95 1.08 -9.11
C ALA A 23 -1.61 -0.10 -10.04
N SER A 24 -0.45 -0.04 -10.71
CA SER A 24 0.02 -1.13 -11.58
C SER A 24 0.30 -2.43 -10.82
N LEU A 25 0.83 -2.33 -9.59
CA LEU A 25 1.05 -3.50 -8.72
C LEU A 25 -0.25 -4.10 -8.18
N LYS A 26 -1.27 -3.27 -7.92
CA LYS A 26 -2.58 -3.72 -7.43
C LYS A 26 -3.40 -4.46 -8.48
N ALA A 27 -3.22 -4.14 -9.76
CA ALA A 27 -3.97 -4.74 -10.87
C ALA A 27 -3.90 -6.29 -10.90
N PRO A 28 -2.72 -6.94 -10.87
CA PRO A 28 -2.64 -8.40 -10.88
C PRO A 28 -3.20 -9.04 -9.60
N CYS A 29 -3.18 -8.36 -8.44
CA CYS A 29 -3.83 -8.89 -7.25
C CYS A 29 -5.32 -9.18 -7.49
N ALA A 30 -6.01 -8.33 -8.25
CA ALA A 30 -7.42 -8.51 -8.55
C ALA A 30 -7.69 -9.72 -9.45
N GLU A 31 -6.77 -10.03 -10.38
CA GLU A 31 -6.85 -11.21 -11.26
C GLU A 31 -6.86 -12.52 -10.45
N PHE A 32 -6.10 -12.57 -9.36
CA PHE A 32 -5.99 -13.73 -8.48
C PHE A 32 -6.92 -13.67 -7.25
N ALA A 33 -7.96 -12.84 -7.29
CA ALA A 33 -8.92 -12.65 -6.19
C ALA A 33 -8.33 -12.12 -4.86
N PHE A 34 -7.16 -11.49 -4.87
CA PHE A 34 -6.57 -10.79 -3.73
C PHE A 34 -6.89 -9.29 -3.74
N LYS A 35 -6.99 -8.66 -2.57
CA LYS A 35 -6.99 -7.19 -2.45
C LYS A 35 -5.55 -6.72 -2.22
N GLY A 36 -4.94 -6.09 -3.23
CA GLY A 36 -3.65 -5.42 -3.05
C GLY A 36 -3.81 -4.10 -2.29
N ILE A 37 -2.93 -3.84 -1.34
CA ILE A 37 -2.80 -2.56 -0.60
C ILE A 37 -1.38 -2.06 -0.82
N PHE A 38 -1.24 -0.87 -1.38
CA PHE A 38 0.04 -0.18 -1.55
C PHE A 38 0.30 0.75 -0.36
N PRO A 39 1.55 1.04 0.06
CA PRO A 39 1.83 1.79 1.29
C PRO A 39 1.13 3.16 1.37
N LEU A 40 0.94 3.84 0.23
CA LEU A 40 0.25 5.13 0.17
C LEU A 40 -1.28 5.03 0.28
N ASP A 41 -1.86 3.83 0.18
CA ASP A 41 -3.29 3.61 0.44
C ASP A 41 -3.62 3.66 1.95
N ALA A 42 -2.60 3.63 2.82
CA ALA A 42 -2.80 3.73 4.26
C ALA A 42 -3.13 5.18 4.65
N GLU A 43 -4.37 5.43 5.07
CA GLU A 43 -4.67 6.68 5.78
C GLU A 43 -4.01 6.64 7.17
N LEU A 44 -2.91 7.38 7.30
CA LEU A 44 -2.22 7.53 8.58
C LEU A 44 -2.91 8.62 9.40
N GLU A 45 -3.15 8.33 10.68
CA GLU A 45 -3.57 9.36 11.64
C GLU A 45 -2.55 10.50 11.66
N ARG A 46 -3.03 11.74 11.47
CA ARG A 46 -2.18 12.92 11.22
C ARG A 46 -1.43 13.43 12.46
N ASP A 47 -1.65 12.82 13.63
CA ASP A 47 -1.15 13.32 14.93
C ASP A 47 -0.09 12.40 15.58
N VAL A 48 0.47 11.47 14.80
CA VAL A 48 1.59 10.64 15.25
C VAL A 48 2.88 11.14 14.62
N SER A 49 3.95 11.23 15.40
CA SER A 49 5.24 11.67 14.86
C SER A 49 5.70 10.75 13.71
N PRO A 50 6.43 11.27 12.70
CA PRO A 50 6.82 10.49 11.53
C PRO A 50 7.57 9.18 11.85
N ALA A 51 8.39 9.19 12.91
CA ALA A 51 9.09 7.99 13.38
C ALA A 51 8.13 6.91 13.92
N HIS A 52 7.04 7.31 14.59
CA HIS A 52 6.02 6.39 15.06
C HIS A 52 5.06 5.93 13.95
N GLN A 53 4.95 6.68 12.85
CA GLN A 53 4.15 6.29 11.69
C GLN A 53 4.74 5.07 10.95
N ALA A 54 6.07 5.00 10.81
CA ALA A 54 6.72 3.88 10.11
C ALA A 54 6.57 2.52 10.80
N HIS A 55 6.28 2.49 12.11
CA HIS A 55 6.08 1.25 12.87
C HIS A 55 4.68 0.64 12.74
N ARG A 56 3.75 1.31 12.04
CA ARG A 56 2.33 0.92 11.99
C ARG A 56 1.88 0.43 10.61
N ILE A 57 2.80 0.31 9.66
CA ILE A 57 2.60 -0.19 8.29
C ILE A 57 3.33 -1.51 8.09
#